data_AF-A0A936E7B9-F1
#
_entry.id   AF-A0A936E7B9-F1
#
_cell.length_a   1.000
_cell.length_b   1.000
_cell.length_c   1.000
_cell.angle_alpha   90.00
_cell.angle_beta   90.00
_cell.angle_gamma   90.00
#
_symmetry.space_group_name_H-M   'P 1'
#
loop_
_entity.id
_entity.type
_entity.pdbx_description
1 polymer ?
#
loop_
_entity_poly.entity_id
_entity_poly.type
_entity_poly.pdbx_seq_one_letter_code
_entity_poly.pdbx_strand_id
1 'polypeptide(L)'
;MANSRPTLLPHFRHYPLLARAGRPCVGLVHSPEEGVAWGLVAGLAMGLFSAGPMGGAAVALMAAVLITSLVQHNLPPNRVVLPALLGGVGVYLYEFFHMGLIWLVGYSVPTAVGETLLPLAILHGLLTIPVYWLARFLWRKLEPLPLAGIEL
;
A
#
# COMPACT_ATOMS: atom_id res chain seq x y z
N MET A 1 -5.74 59.27 -13.11
CA MET A 1 -4.75 58.37 -13.74
C MET A 1 -4.64 57.09 -12.93
N ALA A 2 -4.32 55.99 -13.61
CA ALA A 2 -4.79 54.63 -13.35
C ALA A 2 -4.25 53.92 -12.09
N ASN A 3 -5.13 53.05 -11.60
CA ASN A 3 -4.96 51.96 -10.63
C ASN A 3 -3.98 50.88 -11.14
N SER A 4 -3.14 50.33 -10.26
CA SER A 4 -2.62 48.96 -10.40
C SER A 4 -2.13 48.42 -9.05
N ARG A 5 -3.07 48.09 -8.16
CA ARG A 5 -2.82 47.08 -7.12
C ARG A 5 -2.64 45.73 -7.83
N PRO A 6 -1.60 44.93 -7.55
CA PRO A 6 -1.47 43.58 -8.10
C PRO A 6 -2.62 42.73 -7.57
N THR A 7 -3.64 42.59 -8.40
CA THR A 7 -4.83 41.78 -8.17
C THR A 7 -4.61 40.44 -8.87
N LEU A 8 -3.56 39.74 -8.48
CA LEU A 8 -3.32 38.36 -8.89
C LEU A 8 -3.18 37.55 -7.61
N LEU A 9 -4.07 36.57 -7.47
CA LEU A 9 -4.15 35.53 -6.43
C LEU A 9 -5.15 35.74 -5.27
N PRO A 10 -6.48 35.86 -5.54
CA PRO A 10 -7.49 35.44 -4.56
C PRO A 10 -7.79 33.93 -4.61
N HIS A 11 -7.20 33.15 -5.52
CA HIS A 11 -7.65 31.78 -5.78
C HIS A 11 -6.96 30.68 -4.94
N PHE A 12 -5.86 30.98 -4.23
CA PHE A 12 -5.11 29.98 -3.46
C PHE A 12 -5.51 29.86 -1.98
N ARG A 13 -6.63 30.47 -1.58
CA ARG A 13 -7.10 30.46 -0.17
C ARG A 13 -7.78 29.15 0.26
N HIS A 14 -7.92 28.16 -0.63
CA HIS A 14 -8.73 26.95 -0.37
C HIS A 14 -7.94 25.66 -0.10
N TYR A 15 -6.61 25.72 0.06
CA TYR A 15 -5.81 24.51 0.38
C TYR A 15 -5.04 24.60 1.72
N PRO A 16 -5.71 24.68 2.88
CA PRO A 16 -5.05 24.42 4.16
C PRO A 16 -4.62 22.95 4.35
N LEU A 17 -4.82 22.08 3.35
CA LEU A 17 -4.45 20.65 3.36
C LEU A 17 -3.00 20.38 2.92
N LEU A 18 -2.32 21.31 2.25
CA LEU A 18 -0.93 21.12 1.81
C LEU A 18 0.10 21.39 2.94
N ALA A 19 -0.27 22.17 3.96
CA ALA A 19 0.62 22.42 5.12
C ALA A 19 0.72 21.22 6.11
N ARG A 20 -0.04 20.15 5.88
CA ARG A 20 0.10 18.84 6.55
C ARG A 20 0.70 17.77 5.65
N ALA A 21 1.22 18.13 4.47
CA ALA A 21 1.84 17.22 3.51
C ALA A 21 3.30 16.86 3.85
N GLY A 22 3.62 16.75 5.14
CA GLY A 22 4.93 16.36 5.63
C GLY A 22 4.97 14.93 6.13
N ARG A 23 4.38 13.95 5.41
CA ARG A 23 4.57 12.52 5.71
C ARG A 23 4.36 11.63 4.48
N PRO A 24 5.38 11.42 3.63
CA PRO A 24 5.40 10.24 2.81
C PRO A 24 6.23 9.14 3.48
N CYS A 25 5.62 7.95 3.66
CA CYS A 25 6.13 6.61 3.33
C CYS A 25 5.31 5.54 4.07
N VAL A 26 5.04 4.33 3.56
CA VAL A 26 5.00 3.72 2.23
C VAL A 26 4.09 2.50 2.47
N GLY A 27 3.06 2.31 1.65
CA GLY A 27 2.28 1.06 1.61
C GLY A 27 0.94 1.01 2.37
N LEU A 28 0.77 1.69 3.51
CA LEU A 28 -0.50 1.64 4.28
C LEU A 28 -1.25 2.97 4.40
N VAL A 29 -0.64 4.06 3.89
CA VAL A 29 -1.09 5.45 4.08
C VAL A 29 -1.11 6.26 2.77
N HIS A 30 -0.67 5.70 1.64
CA HIS A 30 -0.53 6.44 0.38
C HIS A 30 -1.66 6.14 -0.61
N SER A 31 -1.84 7.08 -1.55
CA SER A 31 -2.72 6.95 -2.73
C SER A 31 -2.60 5.55 -3.35
N PRO A 32 -3.70 4.95 -3.86
CA PRO A 32 -3.67 3.63 -4.50
C PRO A 32 -2.55 3.43 -5.51
N GLU A 33 -2.18 4.49 -6.22
CA GLU A 33 -1.10 4.54 -7.22
C GLU A 33 0.26 4.15 -6.64
N GLU A 34 0.61 4.67 -5.47
CA GLU A 34 1.89 4.39 -4.83
C GLU A 34 1.91 2.98 -4.23
N GLY A 35 0.78 2.53 -3.67
CA GLY A 35 0.62 1.14 -3.25
C GLY A 35 0.89 0.17 -4.41
N VAL A 36 0.34 0.44 -5.58
CA VAL A 36 0.57 -0.36 -6.80
C VAL A 36 2.05 -0.35 -7.20
N ALA A 37 2.71 0.81 -7.16
CA ALA A 37 4.15 0.91 -7.48
C ALA A 37 5.00 0.05 -6.52
N TRP A 38 4.71 0.08 -5.21
CA TRP A 38 5.38 -0.78 -4.25
C TRP A 38 5.03 -2.26 -4.42
N GLY A 39 3.79 -2.58 -4.80
CA GLY A 39 3.39 -3.94 -5.17
C GLY A 39 4.19 -4.49 -6.36
N LEU A 40 4.43 -3.67 -7.38
CA LEU A 40 5.30 -4.00 -8.51
C LEU A 40 6.73 -4.31 -8.05
N VAL A 41 7.34 -3.41 -7.27
CA VAL A 41 8.71 -3.58 -6.77
C VAL A 41 8.84 -4.84 -5.91
N ALA A 42 7.90 -5.04 -4.98
CA ALA A 42 7.87 -6.21 -4.11
C ALA A 42 7.73 -7.51 -4.91
N GLY A 43 6.84 -7.55 -5.90
CA GLY A 43 6.64 -8.76 -6.69
C GLY A 43 7.75 -9.03 -7.70
N LEU A 44 8.43 -8.00 -8.22
CA LEU A 44 9.66 -8.20 -8.98
C LEU A 44 10.77 -8.77 -8.10
N ALA A 45 10.95 -8.22 -6.88
CA ALA A 45 11.93 -8.73 -5.92
C ALA A 45 11.61 -10.17 -5.52
N MET A 46 10.34 -10.51 -5.28
CA MET A 46 9.89 -11.87 -4.97
C MET A 46 10.09 -12.81 -6.17
N GLY A 47 9.89 -12.30 -7.39
CA GLY A 47 10.15 -13.01 -8.63
C GLY A 47 11.61 -13.41 -8.84
N LEU A 48 12.59 -12.69 -8.25
CA LEU A 48 14.00 -13.08 -8.31
C LEU A 48 14.32 -14.36 -7.53
N PHE A 49 13.50 -14.68 -6.52
CA PHE A 49 13.67 -15.86 -5.68
C PHE A 49 12.63 -16.96 -5.96
N SER A 50 11.72 -16.73 -6.91
CA SER A 50 10.66 -17.68 -7.26
C SER A 50 11.05 -18.53 -8.46
N ALA A 51 10.69 -19.81 -8.43
CA ALA A 51 10.83 -20.72 -9.58
C ALA A 51 9.73 -20.53 -10.65
N GLY A 52 8.74 -19.66 -10.38
CA GLY A 52 7.61 -19.39 -11.27
C GLY A 52 7.94 -18.40 -12.41
N PRO A 53 6.97 -18.14 -13.31
CA PRO A 53 7.14 -17.18 -14.39
C PRO A 53 7.44 -15.78 -13.83
N MET A 54 8.60 -15.22 -14.24
CA MET A 54 9.01 -13.88 -13.84
C MET A 54 7.92 -12.86 -14.18
N GLY A 55 7.52 -12.08 -13.17
CA GLY A 55 6.49 -11.04 -13.29
C GLY A 55 5.08 -11.46 -12.87
N GLY A 56 4.77 -12.75 -12.76
CA GLY A 56 3.45 -13.22 -12.29
C GLY A 56 3.13 -12.73 -10.88
N ALA A 57 4.11 -12.83 -9.98
CA ALA A 57 4.00 -12.31 -8.60
C ALA A 57 3.84 -10.78 -8.57
N ALA A 58 4.46 -10.05 -9.50
CA ALA A 58 4.35 -8.60 -9.60
C ALA A 58 2.94 -8.16 -9.99
N VAL A 59 2.36 -8.76 -11.03
CA VAL A 59 0.98 -8.47 -11.45
C VAL A 59 -0.02 -8.83 -10.35
N ALA A 60 0.16 -10.00 -9.71
CA ALA A 60 -0.71 -10.43 -8.62
C ALA A 60 -0.65 -9.49 -7.41
N LEU A 61 0.55 -9.03 -7.01
CA LEU A 61 0.70 -8.06 -5.92
C LEU A 61 0.14 -6.69 -6.27
N MET A 62 0.36 -6.20 -7.50
CA MET A 62 -0.26 -4.94 -7.96
C MET A 62 -1.79 -5.00 -7.85
N ALA A 63 -2.41 -6.08 -8.33
CA ALA A 63 -3.86 -6.27 -8.26
C ALA A 63 -4.35 -6.37 -6.80
N ALA A 64 -3.67 -7.15 -5.96
CA ALA A 64 -4.02 -7.29 -4.55
C ALA A 64 -3.93 -5.95 -3.80
N VAL A 65 -2.85 -5.19 -4.01
CA VAL A 65 -2.66 -3.87 -3.37
C VAL A 65 -3.68 -2.86 -3.87
N LEU A 66 -3.98 -2.84 -5.17
CA LEU A 66 -5.01 -1.95 -5.72
C LEU A 66 -6.37 -2.21 -5.07
N ILE A 67 -6.81 -3.47 -5.05
CA ILE A 67 -8.12 -3.84 -4.50
C ILE A 67 -8.18 -3.55 -3.00
N THR A 68 -7.16 -3.95 -2.23
CA THR A 68 -7.14 -3.67 -0.78
C THR A 68 -7.11 -2.17 -0.48
N SER A 69 -6.41 -1.37 -1.28
CA SER A 69 -6.41 0.09 -1.15
C SER A 69 -7.80 0.69 -1.44
N LEU A 70 -8.47 0.24 -2.50
CA LEU A 70 -9.84 0.67 -2.82
C LEU A 70 -10.84 0.28 -1.74
N VAL A 71 -10.71 -0.92 -1.17
CA VAL A 71 -11.55 -1.38 -0.05
C VAL A 71 -11.28 -0.54 1.20
N GLN A 72 -10.02 -0.25 1.50
CA GLN A 72 -9.64 0.58 2.65
C GLN A 72 -10.28 1.97 2.61
N HIS A 73 -10.38 2.60 1.43
CA HIS A 73 -11.01 3.91 1.27
C HIS A 73 -12.50 3.94 1.64
N ASN A 74 -13.19 2.80 1.56
CA ASN A 74 -14.62 2.69 1.86
C ASN A 74 -14.92 2.26 3.30
N LEU A 75 -13.89 1.96 4.11
CA LEU A 75 -14.04 1.41 5.45
C LEU A 75 -13.80 2.47 6.54
N PRO A 76 -14.46 2.35 7.71
CA PRO A 76 -14.25 3.28 8.82
C PRO A 76 -12.82 3.17 9.37
N PRO A 77 -12.24 4.28 9.87
CA PRO A 77 -10.87 4.31 10.34
C PRO A 77 -10.70 3.54 11.67
N ASN A 78 -10.39 2.25 11.58
CA ASN A 78 -9.98 1.43 12.74
C ASN A 78 -8.47 1.16 12.70
N ARG A 79 -7.76 1.47 13.79
CA ARG A 79 -6.29 1.52 13.82
C ARG A 79 -5.59 0.18 13.97
N VAL A 80 -6.30 -0.89 14.33
CA VAL A 80 -5.68 -2.20 14.67
C VAL A 80 -6.30 -3.35 13.89
N VAL A 81 -7.63 -3.41 13.83
CA VAL A 81 -8.33 -4.52 13.17
C VAL A 81 -8.25 -4.40 11.65
N LEU A 82 -8.33 -3.18 11.11
CA LEU A 82 -8.36 -2.94 9.67
C LEU A 82 -7.05 -3.36 8.97
N PRO A 83 -5.83 -3.02 9.48
CA PRO A 83 -4.59 -3.52 8.90
C PRO A 83 -4.48 -5.05 8.90
N ALA A 84 -4.92 -5.71 9.98
CA ALA A 84 -4.86 -7.17 10.08
C ALA A 84 -5.81 -7.85 9.07
N LEU A 85 -7.04 -7.33 8.95
CA LEU A 85 -8.01 -7.81 7.96
C LEU A 85 -7.53 -7.57 6.53
N LEU A 86 -7.04 -6.37 6.22
CA LEU A 86 -6.52 -6.05 4.89
C LEU A 86 -5.27 -6.85 4.54
N GLY A 87 -4.39 -7.13 5.51
CA GLY A 87 -3.24 -8.02 5.32
C GLY A 87 -3.67 -9.44 4.95
N GLY A 88 -4.65 -10.01 5.68
CA GLY A 88 -5.20 -11.33 5.37
C GLY A 88 -5.89 -11.36 3.99
N VAL A 89 -6.75 -10.38 3.70
CA VAL A 89 -7.44 -10.25 2.41
C VAL A 89 -6.45 -10.06 1.26
N GLY A 90 -5.38 -9.27 1.47
CA GLY A 90 -4.33 -9.06 0.49
C GLY A 90 -3.63 -10.35 0.09
N VAL A 91 -3.36 -11.25 1.04
CA VAL A 91 -2.76 -12.57 0.78
C VAL A 91 -3.70 -13.45 -0.03
N TYR A 92 -4.99 -13.48 0.31
CA TYR A 92 -5.98 -14.21 -0.48
C TYR A 92 -6.08 -13.70 -1.90
N LEU A 93 -6.10 -12.38 -2.08
CA LEU A 93 -6.13 -11.77 -3.42
C LEU A 93 -4.86 -12.10 -4.20
N TYR A 94 -3.69 -11.95 -3.58
CA TYR A 94 -2.41 -12.29 -4.20
C TYR A 94 -2.40 -13.74 -4.69
N GLU A 95 -2.72 -14.69 -3.82
CA GLU A 95 -2.74 -16.12 -4.18
C GLU A 95 -3.77 -16.41 -5.28
N PHE A 96 -4.96 -15.82 -5.20
CA PHE A 96 -5.99 -15.97 -6.22
C PHE A 96 -5.52 -15.52 -7.60
N PHE A 97 -4.94 -14.31 -7.71
CA PHE A 97 -4.43 -13.79 -8.97
C PHE A 97 -3.20 -14.57 -9.45
N HIS A 98 -2.30 -14.93 -8.54
CA HIS A 98 -1.09 -15.66 -8.86
C HIS A 98 -1.40 -17.07 -9.39
N MET A 99 -2.31 -17.80 -8.75
CA MET A 99 -2.80 -19.10 -9.24
C MET A 99 -3.49 -18.96 -10.60
N GLY A 100 -4.34 -17.94 -10.77
CA GLY A 100 -5.00 -17.68 -12.05
C GLY A 100 -4.01 -17.46 -13.19
N LEU A 101 -2.92 -16.71 -12.91
CA LEU A 101 -1.85 -16.47 -13.88
C LEU A 101 -1.06 -17.75 -14.19
N ILE A 102 -0.68 -18.52 -13.17
CA ILE A 102 0.04 -19.79 -13.34
C ILE A 102 -0.80 -20.78 -14.16
N TRP A 103 -2.08 -20.89 -13.85
CA TRP A 103 -3.02 -21.74 -14.58
C TRP A 103 -3.16 -21.31 -16.05
N LEU A 104 -3.25 -20.00 -16.32
CA LEU A 104 -3.34 -19.46 -17.69
C LEU A 104 -2.09 -19.76 -18.53
N VAL A 105 -0.92 -19.84 -17.90
CA VAL A 105 0.35 -20.19 -18.54
C VAL A 105 0.52 -21.72 -18.70
N GLY A 106 -0.43 -22.51 -18.22
CA GLY A 106 -0.47 -23.97 -18.43
C GLY A 106 0.22 -24.79 -17.33
N TYR A 107 0.55 -24.17 -16.19
CA TYR A 107 1.10 -24.89 -15.04
C TYR A 107 -0.03 -25.51 -14.20
N SER A 108 0.22 -26.72 -13.68
CA SER A 108 -0.71 -27.40 -12.77
C SER A 108 -0.66 -26.77 -11.38
N VAL A 109 -1.81 -26.35 -10.86
CA VAL A 109 -1.94 -25.87 -9.48
C VAL A 109 -2.15 -27.08 -8.55
N PRO A 110 -1.27 -27.33 -7.57
CA PRO A 110 -1.46 -28.42 -6.63
C PRO A 110 -2.70 -28.18 -5.75
N THR A 111 -3.52 -29.20 -5.55
CA THR A 111 -4.72 -29.12 -4.70
C THR A 111 -4.39 -28.84 -3.23
N ALA A 112 -3.21 -29.26 -2.78
CA ALA A 112 -2.70 -29.02 -1.44
C ALA A 112 -2.55 -27.53 -1.09
N VAL A 113 -2.49 -26.63 -2.09
CA VAL A 113 -2.38 -25.20 -1.80
C VAL A 113 -3.64 -24.69 -1.09
N GLY A 114 -4.82 -25.21 -1.45
CA GLY A 114 -6.09 -24.84 -0.81
C GLY A 114 -6.11 -25.06 0.70
N GLU A 115 -5.51 -26.16 1.17
CA GLU A 115 -5.41 -26.50 2.60
C GLU A 115 -4.44 -25.58 3.35
N THR A 116 -3.42 -25.07 2.66
CA THR A 116 -2.42 -24.16 3.23
C THR A 116 -2.84 -22.69 3.22
N LEU A 117 -3.79 -22.29 2.36
CA LEU A 117 -4.20 -20.90 2.20
C LEU A 117 -4.75 -20.29 3.49
N LEU A 118 -5.65 -21.00 4.18
CA LEU A 118 -6.26 -20.51 5.42
C LEU A 118 -5.23 -20.28 6.54
N PRO A 119 -4.40 -21.27 6.94
CA PRO A 119 -3.38 -21.04 7.95
C PRO A 119 -2.35 -19.99 7.52
N LEU A 120 -2.02 -19.90 6.23
CA LEU A 120 -1.10 -18.89 5.71
C LEU A 120 -1.68 -17.47 5.80
N ALA A 121 -2.96 -17.29 5.48
CA ALA A 121 -3.65 -16.02 5.58
C ALA A 121 -3.79 -15.56 7.05
N ILE A 122 -4.08 -16.51 7.96
CA ILE A 122 -4.09 -16.23 9.41
C ILE A 122 -2.70 -15.81 9.87
N LEU A 123 -1.66 -16.56 9.51
CA LEU A 123 -0.27 -16.24 9.85
C LEU A 123 0.11 -14.83 9.36
N HIS A 124 -0.22 -14.49 8.12
CA HIS A 124 0.06 -13.16 7.57
C HIS A 124 -0.77 -12.07 8.24
N GLY A 125 -2.06 -12.31 8.51
CA GLY A 125 -2.91 -11.36 9.23
C GLY A 125 -2.35 -11.06 10.63
N LEU A 126 -1.90 -12.10 11.34
CA LEU A 126 -1.23 -11.94 12.64
C LEU A 126 0.11 -11.23 12.51
N LEU A 127 0.94 -11.58 11.51
CA LEU A 127 2.25 -10.97 11.28
C LEU A 127 2.16 -9.51 10.81
N THR A 128 1.04 -9.13 10.18
CA THR A 128 0.78 -7.75 9.77
C THR A 128 0.67 -6.83 10.99
N ILE A 129 0.21 -7.33 12.15
CA ILE A 129 0.09 -6.55 13.38
C ILE A 129 1.46 -6.05 13.91
N PRO A 130 2.46 -6.90 14.17
CA PRO A 130 3.78 -6.44 14.61
C PRO A 130 4.50 -5.65 13.52
N VAL A 131 4.35 -6.00 12.24
CA VAL A 131 4.93 -5.23 11.12
C VAL A 131 4.35 -3.82 11.08
N TYR A 132 3.03 -3.68 11.23
CA TYR A 132 2.37 -2.37 11.32
C TYR A 132 2.88 -1.57 12.52
N TRP A 133 3.02 -2.20 13.69
CA TRP A 133 3.54 -1.54 14.88
C TRP A 133 4.99 -1.10 14.72
N LEU A 134 5.84 -1.93 14.13
CA LEU A 134 7.23 -1.62 13.85
C LEU A 134 7.35 -0.47 12.86
N ALA A 135 6.61 -0.52 11.75
CA ALA A 135 6.56 0.58 10.78
C ALA A 135 6.11 1.89 11.45
N ARG A 136 5.08 1.83 12.29
CA ARG A 136 4.60 2.99 13.05
C ARG A 136 5.59 3.48 14.11
N PHE A 137 6.39 2.59 14.70
CA PHE A 137 7.42 2.94 15.67
C PHE A 137 8.60 3.64 14.98
N LEU A 138 9.11 3.03 13.90
CA LEU A 138 10.17 3.61 13.07
C LEU A 138 9.74 4.98 12.54
N TRP A 139 8.51 5.09 12.04
CA TRP A 139 7.96 6.35 11.58
C TRP A 139 8.01 7.44 12.65
N ARG A 140 7.57 7.13 13.87
CA ARG A 140 7.58 8.08 15.00
C ARG A 140 8.98 8.50 15.43
N LYS A 141 10.01 7.71 15.12
CA LYS A 141 11.40 7.99 15.46
C LYS A 141 12.14 8.72 14.34
N LEU A 142 11.77 8.45 13.10
CA LEU A 142 12.39 9.03 11.90
C LEU A 142 11.84 10.42 11.57
N GLU A 143 10.72 10.83 12.17
CA GLU A 143 10.15 12.16 11.99
C GLU A 143 11.01 13.21 12.70
N PRO A 144 11.79 14.04 11.97
CA PRO A 144 12.55 15.12 12.56
C PRO A 144 11.57 16.25 12.92
N LEU A 145 11.93 17.00 13.97
CA LEU A 145 11.21 18.17 14.48
C LEU A 145 10.72 19.10 13.34
N PRO A 146 9.55 19.74 13.51
CA PRO A 146 9.03 20.70 12.55
C PRO A 146 10.11 21.72 12.21
N LEU A 147 10.30 22.00 10.91
CA LEU A 147 11.07 23.13 10.41
C LEU A 147 10.33 24.44 10.80
N ALA A 148 10.26 24.72 12.09
CA ALA A 148 9.87 26.00 12.64
C ALA A 148 11.09 26.92 12.52
N GLY A 149 11.28 27.54 11.35
CA GLY A 149 12.39 28.48 11.19
C GLY A 149 12.88 28.74 9.77
N ILE A 150 12.04 28.63 8.74
CA ILE A 150 12.36 29.28 7.46
C ILE A 150 11.20 30.22 7.14
N GLU A 151 11.18 31.36 7.83
CA GLU A 151 10.60 32.56 7.26
C GLU A 151 11.54 33.02 6.13
N LEU A 152 11.06 32.97 4.90
CA LEU A 152 11.64 33.65 3.73
C LEU A 152 10.73 34.82 3.38
#